data_AF-A0A5N9GLX0-F1
#
_entry.id   AF-A0A5N9GLX0-F1
#
_cell.length_a   1.000
_cell.length_b   1.000
_cell.length_c   1.000
_cell.angle_alpha   90.00
_cell.angle_beta   90.00
_cell.angle_gamma   90.00
#
_symmetry.space_group_name_H-M   'P 1'
#
loop_
_entity.id
_entity.type
_entity.pdbx_description
1 polymer ?
#
loop_
_entity_poly.entity_id
_entity_poly.type
_entity_poly.pdbx_seq_one_letter_code
_entity_poly.pdbx_strand_id
1 'polypeptide(L)'
;MQYVKSIGLNSNQQIGRGFNHPYDIAFSENNRIYVLNRMYPQSTDGIRVQICDFDDEWYGEFGHGPGDTNDKFLVPVCIGFNDEEKLYVTDESHHQIKI
;
A
#
# COMPACT_ATOMS: atom_id res chain seq x y z
N MET A 1 -13.53 -21.09 10.06
CA MET A 1 -13.18 -20.12 9.00
C MET A 1 -13.01 -20.88 7.71
N GLN A 2 -13.57 -20.36 6.61
CA GLN A 2 -13.45 -20.96 5.28
C GLN A 2 -12.51 -20.08 4.46
N TYR A 3 -11.46 -20.67 3.89
CA TYR A 3 -10.63 -19.99 2.90
C TYR A 3 -11.45 -19.71 1.64
N VAL A 4 -11.33 -18.50 1.10
CA VAL A 4 -12.09 -18.07 -0.09
C VAL A 4 -11.18 -17.97 -1.31
N LYS A 5 -10.14 -17.11 -1.26
CA LYS A 5 -9.12 -17.02 -2.31
C LYS A 5 -7.83 -16.38 -1.79
N SER A 6 -6.79 -16.45 -2.61
CA SER A 6 -5.59 -15.61 -2.52
C SER A 6 -5.66 -14.56 -3.62
N ILE A 7 -5.30 -13.32 -3.28
CA ILE A 7 -5.26 -12.19 -4.21
C ILE A 7 -3.79 -11.79 -4.36
N GLY A 8 -3.36 -11.54 -5.59
CA GLY A 8 -2.02 -11.08 -5.87
C GLY A 8 -0.99 -12.12 -6.25
N LEU A 9 0.15 -11.59 -6.69
CA LEU A 9 1.35 -12.32 -7.06
C LEU A 9 2.56 -11.63 -6.45
N ASN A 10 3.60 -12.41 -6.11
CA ASN A 10 4.89 -11.83 -5.73
C ASN A 10 5.56 -11.24 -6.98
N SER A 11 5.92 -9.96 -6.93
CA SER A 11 6.61 -9.29 -8.03
C SER A 11 8.12 -9.29 -7.81
N ASN A 12 8.88 -9.55 -8.88
CA ASN A 12 10.32 -9.32 -8.89
C ASN A 12 10.67 -7.87 -9.29
N GLN A 13 9.67 -7.05 -9.64
CA GLN A 13 9.83 -5.62 -9.91
C GLN A 13 9.48 -4.84 -8.64
N GLN A 14 10.23 -3.77 -8.36
CA GLN A 14 9.96 -2.92 -7.20
C GLN A 14 8.69 -2.08 -7.38
N ILE A 15 8.32 -1.75 -8.62
CA ILE A 15 7.24 -0.85 -9.01
C ILE A 15 6.35 -1.58 -10.03
N GLY A 16 5.06 -1.30 -10.02
CA GLY A 16 4.06 -1.93 -10.88
C GLY A 16 3.37 -3.12 -10.23
N ARG A 17 2.64 -3.86 -11.06
CA ARG A 17 1.72 -4.93 -10.63
C ARG A 17 2.43 -5.99 -9.78
N GLY A 18 1.86 -6.26 -8.61
CA GLY A 18 2.23 -7.37 -7.74
C GLY A 18 2.92 -6.90 -6.47
N PHE A 19 2.90 -7.73 -5.45
CA PHE A 19 3.26 -7.36 -4.09
C PHE A 19 4.69 -7.80 -3.79
N ASN A 20 5.46 -6.94 -3.15
CA ASN A 20 6.83 -7.28 -2.74
C ASN A 20 6.88 -7.51 -1.23
N HIS A 21 6.25 -6.63 -0.44
CA HIS A 21 6.22 -6.68 1.03
C HIS A 21 4.91 -6.06 1.55
N PRO A 22 3.75 -6.72 1.30
CA PRO A 22 2.48 -6.22 1.79
C PRO A 22 2.51 -6.22 3.32
N TYR A 23 2.14 -5.09 3.92
CA TYR A 23 2.28 -4.85 5.35
C TYR A 23 0.93 -4.61 6.03
N ASP A 24 0.07 -3.80 5.39
CA ASP A 24 -1.29 -3.52 5.87
C ASP A 24 -2.23 -3.29 4.67
N ILE A 25 -3.54 -3.39 4.91
CA ILE A 25 -4.58 -3.21 3.89
C ILE A 25 -5.75 -2.35 4.39
N ALA A 26 -6.37 -1.60 3.47
CA ALA A 26 -7.63 -0.90 3.71
C ALA A 26 -8.62 -1.15 2.57
N PHE A 27 -9.91 -1.13 2.90
CA PHE A 27 -11.01 -1.28 1.95
C PHE A 27 -11.72 0.06 1.81
N SER A 28 -11.95 0.49 0.58
CA SER A 28 -12.79 1.64 0.26
C SER A 28 -14.23 1.21 0.00
N GLU A 29 -15.17 2.16 0.07
CA GLU A 29 -16.59 1.92 -0.22
C GLU A 29 -16.85 1.45 -1.66
N ASN A 30 -15.95 1.77 -2.60
CA ASN A 30 -16.04 1.33 -4.00
C ASN A 30 -15.43 -0.06 -4.28
N ASN A 31 -15.27 -0.89 -3.24
CA ASN A 31 -14.73 -2.25 -3.31
C ASN A 31 -13.28 -2.34 -3.83
N ARG A 32 -12.46 -1.31 -3.60
CA ARG A 32 -11.02 -1.38 -3.84
C ARG A 32 -10.29 -1.76 -2.57
N ILE A 33 -9.20 -2.48 -2.75
CA ILE A 33 -8.28 -2.91 -1.72
C ILE A 33 -6.99 -2.12 -1.92
N TYR A 34 -6.63 -1.32 -0.93
CA TYR A 34 -5.40 -0.55 -0.89
C TYR A 34 -4.39 -1.31 -0.07
N VAL A 35 -3.29 -1.74 -0.70
CA VAL A 35 -2.28 -2.60 -0.08
C VAL A 35 -0.99 -1.83 0.08
N LEU A 36 -0.61 -1.61 1.33
CA LEU A 36 0.63 -0.92 1.68
C LEU A 36 1.83 -1.87 1.52
N ASN A 37 2.80 -1.49 0.70
CA ASN A 37 4.08 -2.18 0.56
C ASN A 37 5.15 -1.39 1.31
N ARG A 38 5.70 -1.97 2.40
CA ARG A 38 6.68 -1.29 3.26
C ARG A 38 8.13 -1.46 2.80
N MET A 39 8.43 -2.54 2.08
CA MET A 39 9.77 -2.91 1.60
C MET A 39 10.86 -3.00 2.68
N TYR A 40 12.02 -3.52 2.28
CA TYR A 40 13.25 -3.49 3.08
C TYR A 40 14.08 -2.25 2.75
N PRO A 41 15.00 -1.84 3.65
CA PRO A 41 15.91 -0.71 3.40
C PRO A 41 16.74 -0.81 2.11
N GLN A 42 16.96 -2.01 1.58
CA GLN A 42 17.70 -2.24 0.33
C GLN A 42 16.81 -2.19 -0.94
N SER A 43 15.51 -1.94 -0.81
CA SER A 43 14.55 -1.92 -1.93
C SER A 43 13.45 -0.88 -1.71
N THR A 44 13.85 0.29 -1.18
CA THR A 44 12.96 1.39 -0.79
C THR A 44 12.16 1.98 -1.95
N ASP A 45 12.63 1.83 -3.20
CA ASP A 45 11.92 2.30 -4.39
C ASP A 45 10.55 1.61 -4.57
N GLY A 46 10.35 0.45 -3.95
CA GLY A 46 9.08 -0.27 -3.96
C GLY A 46 8.10 0.12 -2.85
N ILE A 47 8.46 1.07 -1.97
CA ILE A 47 7.56 1.55 -0.93
C ILE A 47 6.42 2.30 -1.62
N ARG A 48 5.20 1.78 -1.52
CA ARG A 48 4.03 2.31 -2.23
C ARG A 48 2.72 1.74 -1.69
N VAL A 49 1.61 2.35 -2.08
CA VAL A 49 0.28 1.78 -1.95
C VAL A 49 -0.17 1.26 -3.31
N GLN A 50 -0.52 -0.01 -3.39
CA GLN A 50 -1.10 -0.62 -4.59
C GLN A 50 -2.62 -0.73 -4.46
N ILE A 51 -3.32 -0.63 -5.59
CA ILE A 51 -4.78 -0.69 -5.63
C ILE A 51 -5.19 -1.91 -6.44
N CYS A 52 -5.94 -2.82 -5.83
CA CYS A 52 -6.58 -3.94 -6.51
C CYS A 52 -8.04 -4.11 -6.07
N ASP A 53 -8.71 -5.15 -6.52
CA ASP A 53 -10.03 -5.56 -6.01
C ASP A 53 -10.09 -7.07 -5.72
N PHE A 54 -11.28 -7.53 -5.31
CA PHE A 54 -11.51 -8.94 -4.99
C PHE A 54 -11.35 -9.87 -6.20
N ASP A 55 -11.51 -9.36 -7.42
CA ASP A 55 -11.34 -10.10 -8.67
C ASP A 55 -9.87 -10.16 -9.13
N ASP A 56 -8.94 -9.59 -8.35
CA ASP A 56 -7.50 -9.50 -8.63
C ASP A 56 -7.15 -8.60 -9.83
N GLU A 57 -8.06 -7.66 -10.14
CA GLU A 57 -7.82 -6.60 -11.10
C GLU A 57 -6.93 -5.52 -10.47
N TRP A 58 -5.96 -5.00 -11.24
CA TRP A 58 -4.99 -4.01 -10.77
C TRP A 58 -5.32 -2.63 -11.32
N TYR A 59 -5.44 -1.65 -10.43
CA TYR A 59 -5.85 -0.29 -10.78
C TYR A 59 -4.72 0.73 -10.75
N GLY A 60 -3.52 0.31 -10.36
CA GLY A 60 -2.36 1.17 -10.26
C GLY A 60 -1.77 1.21 -8.85
N GLU A 61 -0.95 2.23 -8.63
CA GLU A 61 -0.25 2.48 -7.38
C GLU A 61 0.06 3.97 -7.23
N PHE A 62 0.29 4.40 -5.99
CA PHE A 62 0.72 5.75 -5.66
C PHE A 62 1.50 5.78 -4.35
N GLY A 63 2.12 6.93 -4.10
CA GLY A 63 3.05 7.13 -3.00
C GLY A 63 4.33 6.34 -3.26
N HIS A 64 5.47 6.99 -3.05
CA HIS A 64 6.75 6.38 -3.38
C HIS A 64 7.72 6.58 -2.22
N GLY A 65 8.57 5.62 -1.93
CA GLY A 65 9.72 5.84 -1.05
C GLY A 65 11.04 5.76 -1.80
N PRO A 66 12.15 6.06 -1.12
CA PRO A 66 12.19 6.80 0.14
C PRO A 66 12.11 8.32 -0.13
N GLY A 67 11.55 9.10 0.80
CA GLY A 67 11.61 10.56 0.74
C GLY A 67 10.76 11.24 1.80
N ASP A 68 11.05 12.52 2.04
CA ASP A 68 10.43 13.36 3.08
C ASP A 68 9.35 14.32 2.56
N THR A 69 9.13 14.36 1.24
CA THR A 69 8.07 15.17 0.63
C THR A 69 6.68 14.57 0.91
N ASN A 70 5.64 15.37 0.69
CA ASN A 70 4.26 14.97 1.02
C ASN A 70 3.79 13.72 0.26
N ASP A 71 4.30 13.50 -0.95
CA ASP A 71 4.01 12.34 -1.81
C ASP A 71 4.92 11.12 -1.51
N LYS A 72 5.83 11.25 -0.55
CA LYS A 72 6.84 10.22 -0.25
C LYS A 72 6.68 9.61 1.13
N PHE A 73 7.10 8.35 1.23
CA PHE A 73 7.16 7.57 2.46
C PHE A 73 8.61 7.25 2.81
N LEU A 74 8.88 7.02 4.10
CA LEU A 74 10.14 6.44 4.56
C LEU A 74 9.91 5.07 5.18
N VAL A 75 9.03 4.97 6.18
CA VAL A 75 8.68 3.70 6.83
C VAL A 75 7.18 3.66 7.13
N PRO A 76 6.34 3.40 6.12
CA PRO A 76 4.90 3.37 6.34
C PRO A 76 4.47 2.04 6.99
N VAL A 77 3.49 2.09 7.89
CA VAL A 77 3.12 0.93 8.74
C VAL A 77 1.64 0.59 8.65
N CYS A 78 0.74 1.54 8.89
CA CYS A 78 -0.70 1.31 8.87
C CYS A 78 -1.41 2.19 7.83
N ILE A 79 -2.50 1.68 7.27
CA ILE A 79 -3.35 2.36 6.29
C ILE A 79 -4.83 2.23 6.68
N GLY A 80 -5.63 3.29 6.48
CA GLY A 80 -7.06 3.25 6.80
C GLY A 80 -7.85 4.39 6.19
N PHE A 81 -9.10 4.12 5.85
CA PHE A 81 -10.06 5.13 5.44
C PHE A 81 -10.81 5.69 6.64
N ASN A 82 -11.21 6.96 6.56
CA ASN A 82 -12.27 7.52 7.40
C ASN A 82 -13.63 7.47 6.66
N ASP A 83 -14.68 7.91 7.34
CA ASP A 83 -16.06 7.95 6.80
C ASP A 83 -16.25 8.94 5.62
N GLU A 84 -15.23 9.74 5.28
CA GLU A 84 -15.22 10.64 4.12
C GLU A 84 -14.43 10.06 2.93
N GLU A 85 -14.07 8.77 2.97
CA GLU A 85 -13.23 8.08 1.97
C GLU A 85 -11.84 8.74 1.79
N LYS A 86 -11.32 9.39 2.84
CA LYS A 86 -9.93 9.86 2.89
C LYS A 86 -9.04 8.77 3.44
N LEU A 87 -8.01 8.43 2.69
CA LEU A 87 -7.03 7.44 3.06
C LEU A 87 -5.93 8.08 3.91
N TYR A 88 -5.65 7.47 5.06
CA TYR A 88 -4.57 7.88 5.95
C TYR A 88 -3.50 6.80 5.98
N VAL A 89 -2.23 7.22 5.98
CA VAL A 89 -1.08 6.33 6.11
C VAL A 89 -0.18 6.83 7.24
N THR A 90 0.14 5.96 8.18
CA THR A 90 1.12 6.26 9.24
C THR A 90 2.53 6.00 8.74
N ASP A 91 3.43 6.96 8.93
CA ASP A 91 4.86 6.84 8.62
C ASP A 91 5.68 6.90 9.90
N GLU A 92 6.20 5.74 10.31
CA GLU A 92 6.88 5.52 11.59
C GLU A 92 8.14 6.37 11.71
N SER A 93 8.94 6.48 10.64
CA SER A 93 10.20 7.22 10.68
C SER A 93 10.03 8.72 10.56
N HIS A 94 8.95 9.19 9.93
CA HIS A 94 8.63 10.61 9.93
C HIS A 94 7.84 11.07 11.16
N HIS A 95 7.31 10.14 11.96
CA HIS A 95 6.39 10.43 13.07
C HIS A 95 5.16 11.23 12.61
N GLN A 96 4.60 10.87 11.45
CA GLN A 96 3.53 11.60 10.79
C GLN A 96 2.41 10.68 10.31
N ILE A 97 1.23 11.28 10.13
CA ILE A 97 0.12 10.69 9.37
C ILE A 97 0.00 11.46 8.06
N LYS A 98 0.05 10.75 6.94
CA LYS A 98 -0.12 11.30 5.59
C LYS A 98 -1.55 11.06 5.10
N ILE A 99 -2.02 11.94 4.22
CA ILE A 99 -3.33 11.93 3.56
C ILE A 99 -3.14 12.11 2.06
#